data_AF-A0A7L4P987-F1
#
_entry.id   AF-A0A7L4P987-F1
#
_cell.length_a   1.000
_cell.length_b   1.000
_cell.length_c   1.000
_cell.angle_alpha   90.00
_cell.angle_beta   90.00
_cell.angle_gamma   90.00
#
_symmetry.space_group_name_H-M   'P 1'
#
loop_
_entity.id
_entity.type
_entity.pdbx_description
1 polymer ?
#
loop_
_entity_poly.entity_id
_entity_poly.type
_entity_poly.pdbx_seq_one_letter_code
_entity_poly.pdbx_strand_id
1 'polypeptide(L)'
;MRVLNLAQFEGISTKYDGGWVSVSVTGLGRLRSVLVGYASLQYLSGREFRVELSMLEVSEEPPVLEGSAFFNLPPAPASGLAVDNMGVLMASGAQLDVAYGSDIWVLYFAKWEGDYAVEVGRAQLSVSDGERSAYLSISRTEGRLEGHLSLYAPDDSEARLELVREHDVFLSRARVKEVVARAKPNQSVAFTWRPVRGPEPLLVITKGVPSRSDVLQILEALGAPPGGFFNMTDDYVVGDGDRLRYRLRLTIARRFRRDLHAEEELRLKMTPPRRLGDLPGDA
;
A
#
# COMPACT_ATOMS: atom_id res chain seq x y z
N MET A 1 -3.18 -9.99 -16.54
CA MET A 1 -2.61 -8.67 -16.19
C MET A 1 -3.19 -7.63 -17.14
N ARG A 2 -3.75 -6.54 -16.61
CA ARG A 2 -4.23 -5.40 -17.39
C ARG A 2 -3.07 -4.43 -17.65
N VAL A 3 -3.04 -3.80 -18.82
CA VAL A 3 -2.06 -2.74 -19.16
C VAL A 3 -2.79 -1.42 -19.34
N LEU A 4 -2.34 -0.38 -18.64
CA LEU A 4 -2.81 0.99 -18.74
C LEU A 4 -1.69 1.85 -19.34
N ASN A 5 -1.75 2.06 -20.65
CA ASN A 5 -0.74 2.79 -21.41
C ASN A 5 -1.10 4.28 -21.54
N LEU A 6 -0.81 5.05 -20.50
CA LEU A 6 -1.02 6.51 -20.46
C LEU A 6 0.03 7.26 -21.28
N ALA A 7 1.20 6.65 -21.49
CA ALA A 7 2.24 7.18 -22.36
C ALA A 7 1.87 7.15 -23.86
N GLN A 8 0.81 6.42 -24.23
CA GLN A 8 0.45 6.13 -25.63
C GLN A 8 1.63 5.55 -26.43
N PHE A 9 2.46 4.76 -25.76
CA PHE A 9 3.69 4.23 -26.33
C PHE A 9 3.52 2.78 -26.74
N GLU A 10 3.57 2.49 -28.03
CA GLU A 10 3.30 1.15 -28.58
C GLU A 10 4.49 0.18 -28.46
N GLY A 11 5.69 0.68 -28.24
CA GLY A 11 6.93 -0.11 -28.18
C GLY A 11 7.17 -0.86 -26.87
N ILE A 12 6.17 -1.02 -26.00
CA ILE A 12 6.30 -1.81 -24.75
C ILE A 12 5.56 -3.13 -24.89
N SER A 13 6.28 -4.21 -24.63
CA SER A 13 5.72 -5.55 -24.49
C SER A 13 6.09 -6.13 -23.13
N THR A 14 5.18 -6.92 -22.56
CA THR A 14 5.39 -7.52 -21.24
C THR A 14 5.02 -8.98 -21.21
N LYS A 15 5.81 -9.77 -20.50
CA LYS A 15 5.53 -11.17 -20.20
C LYS A 15 5.46 -11.34 -18.69
N TYR A 16 4.40 -12.00 -18.22
CA TYR A 16 4.24 -12.37 -16.82
C TYR A 16 4.67 -13.83 -16.63
N ASP A 17 5.54 -14.06 -15.64
CA ASP A 17 6.00 -15.39 -15.26
C ASP A 17 6.11 -15.51 -13.73
N GLY A 18 5.14 -16.18 -13.10
CA GLY A 18 5.21 -16.55 -11.68
C GLY A 18 5.45 -15.40 -10.69
N GLY A 19 4.91 -14.21 -10.95
CA GLY A 19 5.09 -13.01 -10.10
C GLY A 19 6.16 -12.03 -10.61
N TRP A 20 6.91 -12.42 -11.63
CA TRP A 20 7.87 -11.56 -12.33
C TRP A 20 7.26 -10.99 -13.60
N VAL A 21 7.56 -9.73 -13.89
CA VAL A 21 7.17 -9.10 -15.16
C VAL A 21 8.45 -8.75 -15.92
N SER A 22 8.68 -9.48 -17.01
CA SER A 22 9.68 -9.10 -18.00
C SER A 22 9.11 -8.01 -18.88
N VAL A 23 9.81 -6.91 -19.01
CA VAL A 23 9.45 -5.76 -19.84
C VAL A 23 10.49 -5.64 -20.94
N SER A 24 10.01 -5.60 -22.18
CA SER A 24 10.81 -5.28 -23.35
C SER A 24 10.30 -3.98 -23.94
N VAL A 25 11.21 -3.04 -24.10
CA VAL A 25 10.94 -1.71 -24.63
C VAL A 25 11.76 -1.51 -25.88
N THR A 26 11.11 -1.13 -26.98
CA THR A 26 11.72 -0.89 -28.29
C THR A 26 11.18 0.38 -28.92
N GLY A 27 11.92 0.97 -29.85
CA GLY A 27 11.46 2.19 -30.54
C GLY A 27 11.44 3.42 -29.64
N LEU A 28 12.12 3.37 -28.49
CA LEU A 28 12.50 4.59 -27.80
C LEU A 28 13.59 5.27 -28.60
N GLY A 29 13.62 6.60 -28.52
CA GLY A 29 14.78 7.36 -28.98
C GLY A 29 16.04 6.97 -28.22
N ARG A 30 17.04 7.84 -28.17
CA ARG A 30 18.27 7.55 -27.44
C ARG A 30 17.98 7.40 -25.93
N LEU A 31 17.94 6.17 -25.44
CA LEU A 31 17.83 5.84 -24.03
C LEU A 31 19.20 6.04 -23.35
N ARG A 32 19.22 6.65 -22.17
CA ARG A 32 20.45 6.98 -21.43
C ARG A 32 20.69 6.01 -20.28
N SER A 33 19.65 5.68 -19.53
CA SER A 33 19.70 4.73 -18.43
C SER A 33 18.34 4.08 -18.21
N VAL A 34 18.38 2.95 -17.51
CA VAL A 34 17.20 2.27 -16.96
C VAL A 34 17.48 2.02 -15.50
N LEU A 35 16.61 2.49 -14.63
CA LEU A 35 16.63 2.17 -13.21
C LEU A 35 15.46 1.25 -12.91
N VAL A 36 15.70 0.13 -12.24
CA VAL A 36 14.68 -0.85 -11.87
C VAL A 36 14.69 -1.04 -10.36
N GLY A 37 13.51 -1.17 -9.75
CA GLY A 37 13.38 -1.37 -8.31
C GLY A 37 11.97 -1.12 -7.80
N TYR A 38 11.86 -0.38 -6.69
CA TYR A 38 10.58 -0.03 -6.08
C TYR A 38 10.33 1.48 -6.21
N ALA A 39 9.20 1.85 -6.79
CA ALA A 39 8.85 3.22 -7.11
C ALA A 39 7.66 3.71 -6.28
N SER A 40 7.54 5.03 -6.14
CA SER A 40 6.38 5.68 -5.55
C SER A 40 5.77 6.71 -6.50
N LEU A 41 4.44 6.78 -6.48
CA LEU A 41 3.64 7.85 -7.03
C LEU A 41 2.88 8.51 -5.88
N GLN A 42 3.25 9.74 -5.55
CA GLN A 42 2.53 10.55 -4.57
C GLN A 42 1.69 11.59 -5.29
N TYR A 43 0.49 11.87 -4.79
CA TYR A 43 -0.35 12.92 -5.32
C TYR A 43 -1.11 13.67 -4.22
N LEU A 44 -1.39 14.94 -4.48
CA LEU A 44 -2.19 15.82 -3.64
C LEU A 44 -2.98 16.78 -4.53
N SER A 45 -4.31 16.75 -4.41
CA SER A 45 -5.24 17.58 -5.17
C SER A 45 -5.89 18.62 -4.27
N GLY A 46 -5.17 19.70 -3.96
CA GLY A 46 -5.69 20.82 -3.17
C GLY A 46 -6.04 22.03 -4.04
N ARG A 47 -5.58 23.23 -3.61
CA ARG A 47 -5.60 24.45 -4.44
C ARG A 47 -4.79 24.28 -5.73
N GLU A 48 -3.73 23.49 -5.66
CA GLU A 48 -2.91 23.06 -6.79
C GLU A 48 -2.87 21.54 -6.80
N PHE A 49 -2.80 20.97 -8.00
CA PHE A 49 -2.52 19.55 -8.17
C PHE A 49 -1.00 19.35 -8.13
N ARG A 50 -0.55 18.47 -7.23
CA ARG A 50 0.86 18.08 -7.09
C ARG A 50 0.98 16.59 -7.22
N VAL A 51 2.04 16.17 -7.88
CA VAL A 51 2.33 14.77 -8.15
C VAL A 51 3.84 14.60 -8.22
N GLU A 52 4.32 13.50 -7.67
CA GLU A 52 5.74 13.15 -7.67
C GLU A 52 5.86 11.67 -8.01
N LEU A 53 6.80 11.37 -8.91
CA LEU A 53 7.28 10.03 -9.20
C LEU A 53 8.74 9.92 -8.78
N SER A 54 9.07 8.87 -8.04
CA SER A 54 10.43 8.63 -7.58
C SER A 54 10.72 7.15 -7.42
N MET A 55 11.96 6.76 -7.69
CA MET A 55 12.49 5.46 -7.26
C MET A 55 12.77 5.54 -5.76
N LEU A 56 12.07 4.75 -4.97
CA LEU A 56 12.34 4.62 -3.54
C LEU A 56 13.56 3.73 -3.27
N GLU A 57 13.79 2.77 -4.15
CA GLU A 57 14.93 1.84 -4.09
C GLU A 57 15.27 1.38 -5.51
N VAL A 58 16.55 1.34 -5.84
CA VAL A 58 17.06 0.82 -7.11
C VAL A 58 17.72 -0.53 -6.82
N SER A 59 17.20 -1.59 -7.42
CA SER A 59 17.73 -2.95 -7.31
C SER A 59 18.66 -3.30 -8.47
N GLU A 60 18.44 -2.71 -9.65
CA GLU A 60 19.21 -3.04 -10.86
C GLU A 60 19.29 -1.82 -11.79
N GLU A 61 20.40 -1.73 -12.53
CA GLU A 61 20.59 -0.80 -13.64
C GLU A 61 20.89 -1.59 -14.93
N PRO A 62 19.86 -2.06 -15.65
CA PRO A 62 20.04 -2.87 -16.84
C PRO A 62 20.79 -2.13 -17.96
N PRO A 63 21.57 -2.84 -18.78
CA PRO A 63 22.26 -2.22 -19.91
C PRO A 63 21.26 -1.69 -20.93
N VAL A 64 21.58 -0.53 -21.49
CA VAL A 64 20.82 0.07 -22.59
C VAL A 64 21.35 -0.44 -23.92
N LEU A 65 20.47 -0.96 -24.76
CA LEU A 65 20.74 -1.28 -26.15
C LEU A 65 20.19 -0.14 -27.02
N GLU A 66 20.70 0.06 -28.23
CA GLU A 66 20.32 1.19 -29.10
C GLU A 66 18.78 1.36 -29.20
N GLY A 67 18.22 2.34 -28.48
CA GLY A 67 16.77 2.62 -28.43
C GLY A 67 15.90 1.51 -27.82
N SER A 68 16.51 0.58 -27.08
CA SER A 68 15.81 -0.56 -26.48
C SER A 68 16.35 -0.95 -25.11
N ALA A 69 15.48 -1.56 -24.32
CA ALA A 69 15.83 -2.11 -23.01
C ALA A 69 15.02 -3.35 -22.72
N PHE A 70 15.65 -4.30 -22.04
CA PHE A 70 15.00 -5.50 -21.50
C PHE A 70 15.35 -5.62 -20.03
N PHE A 71 14.33 -5.76 -19.19
CA PHE A 71 14.51 -5.83 -17.75
C PHE A 71 13.37 -6.59 -17.08
N ASN A 72 13.60 -7.03 -15.85
CA ASN A 72 12.58 -7.69 -15.03
C ASN A 72 12.23 -6.80 -13.85
N LEU A 73 10.93 -6.55 -13.67
CA LEU A 73 10.44 -5.88 -12.48
C LEU A 73 10.52 -6.85 -11.29
N PRO A 74 11.13 -6.45 -10.16
CA PRO A 74 11.21 -7.31 -8.99
C PRO A 74 9.81 -7.61 -8.42
N PRO A 75 9.58 -8.78 -7.82
CA PRO A 75 8.33 -9.08 -7.13
C PRO A 75 8.29 -8.24 -5.87
N ALA A 76 7.49 -7.19 -5.90
CA ALA A 76 7.26 -6.31 -4.76
C ALA A 76 5.75 -6.13 -4.60
N PRO A 77 5.27 -6.01 -3.35
CA PRO A 77 3.85 -5.77 -3.12
C PRO A 77 3.44 -4.42 -3.72
N ALA A 78 2.27 -4.34 -4.31
CA ALA A 78 1.59 -3.07 -4.36
C ALA A 78 1.26 -2.65 -2.92
N SER A 79 1.66 -1.44 -2.54
CA SER A 79 1.28 -0.86 -1.26
C SER A 79 0.90 0.60 -1.41
N GLY A 80 0.11 1.13 -0.49
CA GLY A 80 -0.28 2.53 -0.56
C GLY A 80 -1.69 2.82 -0.09
N LEU A 81 -2.00 4.12 -0.06
CA LEU A 81 -3.24 4.67 0.45
C LEU A 81 -3.77 5.71 -0.56
N ALA A 82 -5.08 5.72 -0.77
CA ALA A 82 -5.80 6.79 -1.46
C ALA A 82 -6.89 7.32 -0.51
N VAL A 83 -6.78 8.60 -0.13
CA VAL A 83 -7.55 9.20 0.97
C VAL A 83 -7.96 10.61 0.56
N ASP A 84 -9.26 10.89 0.56
CA ASP A 84 -9.82 12.16 0.13
C ASP A 84 -9.21 12.66 -1.20
N ASN A 85 -8.36 13.68 -1.17
CA ASN A 85 -7.76 14.26 -2.37
C ASN A 85 -6.25 13.94 -2.50
N MET A 86 -5.72 13.00 -1.72
CA MET A 86 -4.29 12.70 -1.68
C MET A 86 -4.02 11.20 -1.59
N GLY A 87 -2.80 10.81 -1.93
CA GLY A 87 -2.40 9.43 -1.80
C GLY A 87 -0.95 9.17 -2.11
N VAL A 88 -0.56 7.94 -1.81
CA VAL A 88 0.72 7.37 -2.14
C VAL A 88 0.47 5.98 -2.69
N LEU A 89 1.01 5.69 -3.86
CA LEU A 89 0.96 4.40 -4.52
C LEU A 89 2.41 3.93 -4.64
N MET A 90 2.71 2.72 -4.19
CA MET A 90 4.04 2.15 -4.23
C MET A 90 3.97 0.78 -4.89
N ALA A 91 4.92 0.53 -5.78
CA ALA A 91 4.91 -0.64 -6.64
C ALA A 91 6.31 -0.96 -7.14
N SER A 92 6.49 -2.18 -7.63
CA SER A 92 7.64 -2.49 -8.47
C SER A 92 7.62 -1.59 -9.69
N GLY A 93 8.78 -1.08 -10.11
CA GLY A 93 8.81 -0.15 -11.22
C GLY A 93 10.17 0.06 -11.85
N ALA A 94 10.14 0.76 -12.97
CA ALA A 94 11.31 1.19 -13.70
C ALA A 94 11.17 2.62 -14.21
N GLN A 95 12.28 3.35 -14.19
CA GLN A 95 12.44 4.66 -14.81
C GLN A 95 13.39 4.55 -16.00
N LEU A 96 12.93 4.97 -17.17
CA LEU A 96 13.69 4.97 -18.42
C LEU A 96 14.02 6.42 -18.78
N ASP A 97 15.29 6.81 -18.65
CA ASP A 97 15.77 8.16 -19.02
C ASP A 97 15.93 8.26 -20.54
N VAL A 98 15.04 9.02 -21.17
CA VAL A 98 15.03 9.22 -22.63
C VAL A 98 15.67 10.56 -22.96
N ALA A 99 16.77 10.53 -23.74
CA ALA A 99 17.45 11.74 -24.15
C ALA A 99 16.53 12.67 -24.94
N TYR A 100 16.51 13.95 -24.54
CA TYR A 100 15.71 15.00 -25.18
C TYR A 100 14.19 14.74 -25.14
N GLY A 101 13.74 13.87 -24.23
CA GLY A 101 12.34 13.55 -24.00
C GLY A 101 11.99 13.59 -22.51
N SER A 102 10.75 13.18 -22.22
CA SER A 102 10.34 12.88 -20.86
C SER A 102 10.66 11.43 -20.55
N ASP A 103 11.09 11.16 -19.33
CA ASP A 103 11.30 9.79 -18.85
C ASP A 103 10.04 8.96 -19.02
N ILE A 104 10.20 7.67 -19.25
CA ILE A 104 9.08 6.73 -19.20
C ILE A 104 9.14 5.99 -17.87
N TRP A 105 8.00 5.92 -17.22
CA TRP A 105 7.84 5.15 -16.00
C TRP A 105 6.96 3.94 -16.28
N VAL A 106 7.43 2.79 -15.83
CA VAL A 106 6.67 1.55 -15.81
C VAL A 106 6.44 1.19 -14.35
N LEU A 107 5.17 1.09 -13.94
CA LEU A 107 4.78 0.70 -12.58
C LEU A 107 3.96 -0.58 -12.65
N TYR A 108 4.31 -1.56 -11.84
CA TYR A 108 3.61 -2.83 -11.77
C TYR A 108 3.00 -3.03 -10.38
N PHE A 109 1.68 -2.84 -10.33
CA PHE A 109 0.88 -3.09 -9.15
C PHE A 109 0.39 -4.53 -9.19
N ALA A 110 0.73 -5.31 -8.18
CA ALA A 110 0.30 -6.69 -8.07
C ALA A 110 0.02 -7.07 -6.63
N LYS A 111 -0.84 -8.09 -6.51
CA LYS A 111 -1.06 -8.81 -5.27
C LYS A 111 0.24 -9.45 -4.79
N TRP A 112 0.49 -9.31 -3.50
CA TRP A 112 1.56 -10.00 -2.80
C TRP A 112 1.23 -11.48 -2.61
N GLU A 113 2.03 -12.32 -3.25
CA GLU A 113 1.94 -13.79 -3.13
C GLU A 113 2.91 -14.36 -2.07
N GLY A 114 3.78 -13.53 -1.49
CA GLY A 114 4.65 -13.93 -0.39
C GLY A 114 3.94 -13.98 0.97
N ASP A 115 4.73 -14.14 2.02
CA ASP A 115 4.25 -14.20 3.39
C ASP A 115 4.34 -12.83 4.08
N TYR A 116 3.43 -12.62 5.03
CA TYR A 116 3.48 -11.52 5.98
C TYR A 116 3.85 -12.07 7.35
N ALA A 117 4.74 -11.39 8.05
CA ALA A 117 4.87 -11.51 9.50
C ALA A 117 4.33 -10.24 10.14
N VAL A 118 3.32 -10.41 11.01
CA VAL A 118 2.72 -9.29 11.75
C VAL A 118 3.31 -9.24 13.15
N GLU A 119 3.94 -8.12 13.48
CA GLU A 119 4.62 -7.90 14.75
C GLU A 119 3.91 -6.80 15.55
N VAL A 120 3.66 -7.08 16.82
CA VAL A 120 3.18 -6.12 17.83
C VAL A 120 4.06 -6.27 19.06
N GLY A 121 4.39 -5.16 19.72
CA GLY A 121 5.27 -5.18 20.90
C GLY A 121 4.56 -5.71 22.14
N ARG A 122 3.30 -5.29 22.34
CA ARG A 122 2.45 -5.73 23.45
C ARG A 122 1.35 -6.68 22.98
N ALA A 123 1.23 -7.81 23.68
CA ALA A 123 0.14 -8.77 23.50
C ALA A 123 -1.16 -8.33 24.20
N GLN A 124 -1.13 -7.24 24.97
CA GLN A 124 -2.28 -6.70 25.68
C GLN A 124 -2.27 -5.17 25.64
N LEU A 125 -3.44 -4.58 25.42
CA LEU A 125 -3.70 -3.16 25.59
C LEU A 125 -4.91 -2.97 26.48
N SER A 126 -4.88 -1.94 27.32
CA SER A 126 -6.02 -1.58 28.14
C SER A 126 -6.13 -0.07 28.26
N VAL A 127 -7.35 0.37 28.48
CA VAL A 127 -7.68 1.77 28.72
C VAL A 127 -8.82 1.82 29.73
N SER A 128 -8.70 2.70 30.74
CA SER A 128 -9.67 2.80 31.82
C SER A 128 -9.74 4.23 32.38
N ASP A 129 -10.91 4.63 32.88
CA ASP A 129 -11.11 5.84 33.69
C ASP A 129 -11.66 5.54 35.10
N GLY A 130 -11.59 4.29 35.54
CA GLY A 130 -12.10 3.83 36.83
C GLY A 130 -13.55 3.36 36.79
N GLU A 131 -14.41 3.98 35.96
CA GLU A 131 -15.80 3.53 35.75
C GLU A 131 -15.92 2.57 34.56
N ARG A 132 -15.15 2.84 33.51
CA ARG A 132 -15.13 2.08 32.26
C ARG A 132 -13.75 1.51 32.06
N SER A 133 -13.68 0.30 31.50
CA SER A 133 -12.41 -0.32 31.15
C SER A 133 -12.57 -1.17 29.90
N ALA A 134 -11.71 -0.96 28.92
CA ALA A 134 -11.60 -1.80 27.75
C ALA A 134 -10.28 -2.54 27.78
N TYR A 135 -10.32 -3.81 27.39
CA TYR A 135 -9.19 -4.71 27.36
C TYR A 135 -9.11 -5.36 25.99
N LEU A 136 -7.92 -5.37 25.42
CA LEU A 136 -7.59 -6.02 24.18
C LEU A 136 -6.52 -7.07 24.46
N SER A 137 -6.80 -8.32 24.13
CA SER A 137 -5.77 -9.36 23.99
C SER A 137 -5.42 -9.52 22.52
N ILE A 138 -4.14 -9.69 22.22
CA ILE A 138 -3.60 -9.84 20.87
C ILE A 138 -2.72 -11.09 20.82
N SER A 139 -3.04 -11.97 19.89
CA SER A 139 -2.29 -13.14 19.49
C SER A 139 -1.80 -12.97 18.05
N ARG A 140 -0.56 -13.39 17.81
CA ARG A 140 0.05 -13.37 16.48
C ARG A 140 -0.01 -14.78 15.92
N THR A 141 -0.61 -14.93 14.75
CA THR A 141 -0.63 -16.18 13.98
C THR A 141 -0.07 -15.90 12.58
N GLU A 142 0.31 -16.93 11.82
CA GLU A 142 0.96 -16.78 10.52
C GLU A 142 0.21 -15.79 9.61
N GLY A 143 0.82 -14.64 9.34
CA GLY A 143 0.27 -13.56 8.50
C GLY A 143 -0.96 -12.83 9.04
N ARG A 144 -1.30 -12.94 10.33
CA ARG A 144 -2.52 -12.34 10.86
C ARG A 144 -2.47 -11.99 12.35
N LEU A 145 -3.38 -11.11 12.76
CA LEU A 145 -3.68 -10.84 14.15
C LEU A 145 -5.02 -11.45 14.53
N GLU A 146 -5.08 -12.00 15.73
CA GLU A 146 -6.29 -12.53 16.32
C GLU A 146 -6.35 -12.13 17.79
N GLY A 147 -7.55 -12.13 18.39
CA GLY A 147 -7.66 -11.85 19.81
C GLY A 147 -9.06 -11.49 20.23
N HIS A 148 -9.18 -10.88 21.40
CA HIS A 148 -10.46 -10.48 21.97
C HIS A 148 -10.44 -9.04 22.43
N LEU A 149 -11.51 -8.31 22.08
CA LEU A 149 -11.82 -6.99 22.59
C LEU A 149 -12.96 -7.12 23.61
N SER A 150 -12.71 -6.70 24.84
CA SER A 150 -13.70 -6.69 25.91
C SER A 150 -13.93 -5.28 26.42
N LEU A 151 -15.18 -4.94 26.70
CA LEU A 151 -15.56 -3.68 27.36
C LEU A 151 -16.34 -3.98 28.63
N TYR A 152 -15.91 -3.40 29.74
CA TYR A 152 -16.68 -3.30 30.98
C TYR A 152 -17.08 -1.85 31.17
N ALA A 153 -18.37 -1.57 31.15
CA ALA A 153 -18.93 -0.24 31.33
C ALA A 153 -20.36 -0.34 31.90
N PRO A 154 -20.79 0.62 32.73
CA PRO A 154 -22.14 0.66 33.29
C PRO A 154 -23.17 1.34 32.36
N ASP A 155 -22.73 2.04 31.31
CA ASP A 155 -23.54 2.85 30.40
C ASP A 155 -23.47 2.32 28.96
N ASP A 156 -24.02 3.05 27.98
CA ASP A 156 -24.07 2.69 26.55
C ASP A 156 -22.75 2.96 25.79
N SER A 157 -21.61 3.04 26.49
CA SER A 157 -20.29 3.25 25.88
C SER A 157 -19.92 2.13 24.89
N GLU A 158 -19.04 2.45 23.94
CA GLU A 158 -18.55 1.50 22.95
C GLU A 158 -17.02 1.47 22.96
N ALA A 159 -16.45 0.26 22.94
CA ALA A 159 -15.03 0.08 22.69
C ALA A 159 -14.81 -0.25 21.22
N ARG A 160 -13.82 0.39 20.60
CA ARG A 160 -13.43 0.19 19.22
C ARG A 160 -11.96 -0.18 19.16
N LEU A 161 -11.65 -1.23 18.42
CA LEU A 161 -10.31 -1.52 17.95
C LEU A 161 -10.19 -1.00 16.52
N GLU A 162 -9.32 -0.02 16.32
CA GLU A 162 -9.03 0.56 15.02
C GLU A 162 -7.61 0.19 14.60
N LEU A 163 -7.43 -0.21 13.34
CA LEU A 163 -6.15 -0.21 12.67
C LEU A 163 -6.00 1.09 11.90
N VAL A 164 -4.96 1.84 12.23
CA VAL A 164 -4.61 3.10 11.58
C VAL A 164 -3.40 2.88 10.69
N ARG A 165 -3.53 3.21 9.40
CA ARG A 165 -2.47 3.19 8.40
C ARG A 165 -2.11 4.61 8.01
N GLU A 166 -0.82 4.92 7.96
CA GLU A 166 -0.35 6.29 7.69
C GLU A 166 0.88 6.31 6.78
N HIS A 167 0.92 7.31 5.92
CA HIS A 167 2.12 7.68 5.16
C HIS A 167 2.17 9.21 5.00
N ASP A 168 3.36 9.78 5.06
CA ASP A 168 3.54 11.21 4.80
C ASP A 168 3.47 11.45 3.27
N VAL A 169 2.72 12.45 2.85
CA VAL A 169 2.52 12.81 1.43
C VAL A 169 2.80 14.31 1.32
N PHE A 170 3.96 14.65 0.76
CA PHE A 170 4.51 16.01 0.82
C PHE A 170 4.55 16.56 2.27
N LEU A 171 3.82 17.65 2.54
CA LEU A 171 3.68 18.26 3.87
C LEU A 171 2.41 17.82 4.62
N SER A 172 1.67 16.85 4.05
CA SER A 172 0.43 16.30 4.60
C SER A 172 0.61 14.83 5.00
N ARG A 173 -0.45 14.22 5.54
CA ARG A 173 -0.44 12.80 5.93
C ARG A 173 -1.70 12.10 5.45
N ALA A 174 -1.52 11.13 4.56
CA ALA A 174 -2.58 10.20 4.20
C ALA A 174 -2.79 9.24 5.37
N ARG A 175 -4.04 9.10 5.82
CA ARG A 175 -4.40 8.27 6.99
C ARG A 175 -5.70 7.53 6.72
N VAL A 176 -5.65 6.21 6.73
CA VAL A 176 -6.83 5.34 6.65
C VAL A 176 -7.08 4.69 8.01
N LYS A 177 -8.34 4.66 8.43
CA LYS A 177 -8.76 3.97 9.66
C LYS A 177 -9.72 2.84 9.32
N GLU A 178 -9.38 1.64 9.77
CA GLU A 178 -10.23 0.46 9.67
C GLU A 178 -10.70 0.05 11.07
N VAL A 179 -12.00 -0.07 11.28
CA VAL A 179 -12.53 -0.61 12.54
C VAL A 179 -12.52 -2.12 12.48
N VAL A 180 -11.59 -2.73 13.20
CA VAL A 180 -11.37 -4.19 13.22
C VAL A 180 -12.37 -4.89 14.15
N ALA A 181 -12.73 -4.25 15.27
CA ALA A 181 -13.70 -4.80 16.21
C ALA A 181 -14.44 -3.71 16.97
N ARG A 182 -15.66 -4.05 17.40
CA ARG A 182 -16.51 -3.21 18.26
C ARG A 182 -17.09 -4.06 19.37
N ALA A 183 -16.98 -3.60 20.61
CA ALA A 183 -17.59 -4.24 21.76
C ALA A 183 -18.53 -3.26 22.48
N LYS A 184 -19.75 -3.74 22.73
CA LYS A 184 -20.73 -3.07 23.60
C LYS A 184 -20.42 -3.34 25.08
N PRO A 185 -21.10 -2.66 26.01
CA PRO A 185 -20.88 -2.85 27.43
C PRO A 185 -21.06 -4.30 27.86
N ASN A 186 -20.11 -4.81 28.65
CA ASN A 186 -20.06 -6.18 29.17
C ASN A 186 -20.02 -7.26 28.07
N GLN A 187 -19.55 -6.89 26.88
CA GLN A 187 -19.34 -7.80 25.77
C GLN A 187 -17.85 -8.11 25.61
N SER A 188 -17.55 -9.34 25.18
CA SER A 188 -16.26 -9.69 24.60
C SER A 188 -16.46 -10.17 23.16
N VAL A 189 -15.67 -9.63 22.24
CA VAL A 189 -15.76 -9.87 20.80
C VAL A 189 -14.42 -10.38 20.30
N ALA A 190 -14.42 -11.55 19.68
CA ALA A 190 -13.25 -12.06 18.97
C ALA A 190 -13.02 -11.25 17.69
N PHE A 191 -11.76 -11.05 17.32
CA PHE A 191 -11.40 -10.41 16.07
C PHE A 191 -10.31 -11.17 15.33
N THR A 192 -10.28 -10.98 14.01
CA THR A 192 -9.20 -11.43 13.14
C THR A 192 -8.92 -10.34 12.14
N TRP A 193 -7.65 -10.06 11.89
CA TRP A 193 -7.21 -9.09 10.89
C TRP A 193 -6.05 -9.65 10.07
N ARG A 194 -6.06 -9.36 8.76
CA ARG A 194 -5.00 -9.74 7.81
C ARG A 194 -4.60 -8.53 6.97
N PRO A 195 -3.32 -8.38 6.61
CA PRO A 195 -2.88 -7.37 5.66
C PRO A 195 -3.60 -7.49 4.31
N VAL A 196 -3.94 -6.35 3.72
CA VAL A 196 -4.46 -6.25 2.35
C VAL A 196 -3.35 -6.61 1.38
N ARG A 197 -3.53 -7.67 0.60
CA ARG A 197 -2.45 -8.20 -0.24
C ARG A 197 -2.13 -7.36 -1.48
N GLY A 198 -3.01 -6.45 -1.89
CA GLY A 198 -2.83 -5.70 -3.13
C GLY A 198 -3.98 -5.92 -4.12
N PRO A 199 -3.97 -5.19 -5.25
CA PRO A 199 -4.98 -5.25 -6.28
C PRO A 199 -4.73 -6.39 -7.28
N GLU A 200 -5.68 -6.57 -8.21
CA GLU A 200 -5.45 -7.37 -9.42
C GLU A 200 -4.25 -6.81 -10.23
N PRO A 201 -3.45 -7.66 -10.90
CA PRO A 201 -2.25 -7.22 -11.60
C PRO A 201 -2.50 -6.15 -12.67
N LEU A 202 -1.90 -4.98 -12.47
CA LEU A 202 -1.99 -3.80 -13.33
C LEU A 202 -0.58 -3.27 -13.65
N LEU A 203 -0.28 -3.17 -14.95
CA LEU A 203 0.89 -2.45 -15.44
C LEU A 203 0.48 -1.06 -15.90
N VAL A 204 1.10 -0.02 -15.35
CA VAL A 204 0.91 1.37 -15.75
C VAL A 204 2.16 1.85 -16.47
N ILE A 205 1.98 2.48 -17.62
CA ILE A 205 3.04 3.11 -18.38
C ILE A 205 2.70 4.58 -18.52
N THR A 206 3.56 5.47 -18.04
CA THR A 206 3.36 6.92 -18.12
C THR A 206 4.60 7.61 -18.69
N LYS A 207 4.35 8.73 -19.38
CA LYS A 207 5.39 9.60 -19.93
C LYS A 207 5.54 10.81 -19.02
N GLY A 208 6.71 10.96 -18.41
CA GLY A 208 7.00 11.96 -17.41
C GLY A 208 6.10 11.81 -16.17
N VAL A 209 5.91 12.94 -15.49
CA VAL A 209 5.06 13.03 -14.30
C VAL A 209 3.58 12.96 -14.73
N PRO A 210 2.76 12.03 -14.17
CA PRO A 210 1.36 11.84 -14.55
C PRO A 210 0.53 13.10 -14.39
N SER A 211 -0.36 13.39 -15.34
CA SER A 211 -1.36 14.44 -15.16
C SER A 211 -2.41 14.05 -14.10
N ARG A 212 -3.26 15.00 -13.70
CA ARG A 212 -4.41 14.71 -12.83
C ARG A 212 -5.32 13.63 -13.44
N SER A 213 -5.55 13.68 -14.75
CA SER A 213 -6.36 12.68 -15.46
C SER A 213 -5.71 11.31 -15.48
N ASP A 214 -4.37 11.25 -15.52
CA ASP A 214 -3.63 10.00 -15.47
C ASP A 214 -3.74 9.35 -14.09
N VAL A 215 -3.58 10.15 -13.02
CA VAL A 215 -3.78 9.65 -11.65
C VAL A 215 -5.20 9.13 -11.43
N LEU A 216 -6.23 9.81 -11.95
CA LEU A 216 -7.61 9.32 -11.91
C LEU A 216 -7.75 7.93 -12.53
N GLN A 217 -7.22 7.75 -13.73
CA GLN A 217 -7.30 6.48 -14.46
C GLN A 217 -6.52 5.37 -13.74
N ILE A 218 -5.39 5.70 -13.12
CA ILE A 218 -4.63 4.74 -12.30
C ILE A 218 -5.46 4.31 -11.10
N LEU A 219 -6.03 5.25 -10.34
CA LEU A 219 -6.85 4.96 -9.17
C LEU A 219 -8.08 4.13 -9.52
N GLU A 220 -8.79 4.47 -10.60
CA GLU A 220 -9.92 3.70 -11.11
C GLU A 220 -9.50 2.28 -11.51
N ALA A 221 -8.37 2.14 -12.21
CA ALA A 221 -7.85 0.83 -12.61
C ALA A 221 -7.40 -0.04 -11.43
N LEU A 222 -7.01 0.58 -10.31
CA LEU A 222 -6.70 -0.09 -9.04
C LEU A 222 -7.94 -0.45 -8.22
N GLY A 223 -9.14 -0.03 -8.65
CA GLY A 223 -10.39 -0.25 -7.89
C GLY A 223 -10.63 0.78 -6.79
N ALA A 224 -9.95 1.93 -6.86
CA ALA A 224 -10.08 3.05 -5.94
C ALA A 224 -10.71 4.27 -6.65
N PRO A 225 -11.94 4.18 -7.20
CA PRO A 225 -12.51 5.27 -7.97
C PRO A 225 -12.70 6.51 -7.09
N PRO A 226 -12.14 7.66 -7.48
CA PRO A 226 -12.39 8.90 -6.77
C PRO A 226 -13.83 9.34 -6.99
N GLY A 227 -14.43 9.91 -5.96
CA GLY A 227 -15.72 10.58 -6.06
C GLY A 227 -15.59 11.96 -6.71
N GLY A 228 -16.73 12.64 -6.89
CA GLY A 228 -16.92 13.89 -7.64
C GLY A 228 -15.67 14.75 -7.90
N PHE A 229 -15.44 15.79 -7.08
CA PHE A 229 -14.34 16.75 -7.28
C PHE A 229 -12.93 16.19 -6.94
N PHE A 230 -12.64 14.93 -7.29
CA PHE A 230 -11.43 14.17 -6.93
C PHE A 230 -11.34 13.82 -5.44
N ASN A 231 -12.41 14.01 -4.68
CA ASN A 231 -12.48 13.51 -3.32
C ASN A 231 -12.84 12.02 -3.40
N MET A 232 -11.96 11.16 -2.90
CA MET A 232 -12.21 9.73 -2.74
C MET A 232 -13.59 9.51 -2.12
N THR A 233 -14.37 8.64 -2.76
CA THR A 233 -15.71 8.27 -2.26
C THR A 233 -15.60 7.62 -0.89
N ASP A 234 -14.58 6.79 -0.73
CA ASP A 234 -14.18 6.13 0.51
C ASP A 234 -12.64 6.06 0.56
N ASP A 235 -12.09 6.09 1.77
CA ASP A 235 -10.69 5.81 2.01
C ASP A 235 -10.33 4.41 1.50
N TYR A 236 -9.25 4.29 0.73
CA TYR A 236 -8.86 3.06 0.07
C TYR A 236 -7.42 2.65 0.41
N VAL A 237 -7.25 1.37 0.72
CA VAL A 237 -5.94 0.74 0.94
C VAL A 237 -5.61 -0.06 -0.32
N VAL A 238 -4.62 0.41 -1.09
CA VAL A 238 -4.17 -0.28 -2.30
C VAL A 238 -3.53 -1.61 -1.95
N GLY A 239 -2.74 -1.61 -0.90
CA GLY A 239 -2.14 -2.80 -0.30
C GLY A 239 -1.36 -2.41 0.94
N ASP A 240 -1.22 -3.35 1.85
CA ASP A 240 -0.38 -3.21 3.02
C ASP A 240 1.06 -3.59 2.65
N GLY A 241 2.02 -2.77 3.09
CA GLY A 241 3.46 -2.99 2.89
C GLY A 241 4.28 -2.52 4.08
N ASP A 242 5.56 -2.85 4.10
CA ASP A 242 6.50 -2.49 5.17
C ASP A 242 6.83 -0.98 5.25
N ARG A 243 6.50 -0.21 4.20
CA ARG A 243 6.74 1.25 4.14
C ARG A 243 5.61 2.11 4.69
N LEU A 244 4.46 1.53 5.03
CA LEU A 244 3.40 2.23 5.75
C LEU A 244 3.65 2.18 7.26
N ARG A 245 3.18 3.20 7.98
CA ARG A 245 3.17 3.18 9.45
C ARG A 245 1.81 2.64 9.93
N TYR A 246 1.84 1.69 10.86
CA TYR A 246 0.64 1.09 11.42
C TYR A 246 0.53 1.32 12.92
N ARG A 247 -0.68 1.60 13.38
CA ARG A 247 -1.02 1.63 14.80
C ARG A 247 -2.32 0.89 15.07
N LEU A 248 -2.33 0.03 16.07
CA LEU A 248 -3.55 -0.44 16.70
C LEU A 248 -3.97 0.59 17.74
N ARG A 249 -5.21 1.06 17.65
CA ARG A 249 -5.79 2.03 18.57
C ARG A 249 -7.03 1.43 19.23
N LEU A 250 -6.93 1.21 20.53
CA LEU A 250 -8.05 0.85 21.38
C LEU A 250 -8.69 2.12 21.91
N THR A 251 -9.95 2.37 21.57
CA THR A 251 -10.68 3.58 21.97
C THR A 251 -11.93 3.21 22.76
N ILE A 252 -12.21 3.89 23.87
CA ILE A 252 -13.55 3.93 24.50
C ILE A 252 -14.22 5.23 24.06
N ALA A 253 -15.27 5.10 23.25
CA ALA A 253 -16.12 6.21 22.84
C ALA A 253 -17.03 6.61 24.01
N ARG A 254 -17.00 7.88 24.39
CA ARG A 254 -17.76 8.38 25.55
C ARG A 254 -18.72 9.48 25.15
N ARG A 255 -19.96 9.39 25.63
CA ARG A 255 -20.96 10.43 25.39
C ARG A 255 -20.58 11.71 26.15
N PHE A 256 -20.53 12.85 25.45
CA PHE A 256 -20.24 14.18 26.02
C PHE A 256 -18.88 14.33 26.74
N ARG A 257 -17.95 13.40 26.54
CA ARG A 257 -16.58 13.47 27.07
C ARG A 257 -15.59 13.17 25.94
N ARG A 258 -14.30 13.53 26.13
CA ARG A 258 -13.25 13.14 25.19
C ARG A 258 -13.11 11.62 25.17
N ASP A 259 -12.74 11.02 24.05
CA ASP A 259 -12.46 9.59 24.03
C ASP A 259 -11.17 9.25 24.79
N LEU A 260 -11.17 8.09 25.43
CA LEU A 260 -9.94 7.51 25.99
C LEU A 260 -9.36 6.56 24.96
N HIS A 261 -8.04 6.57 24.81
CA HIS A 261 -7.39 5.65 23.90
C HIS A 261 -6.05 5.16 24.42
N ALA A 262 -5.69 3.96 23.99
CA ALA A 262 -4.36 3.38 24.08
C ALA A 262 -3.93 2.96 22.67
N GLU A 263 -2.65 3.13 22.36
CA GLU A 263 -2.10 2.81 21.04
C GLU A 263 -0.93 1.83 21.17
N GLU A 264 -0.76 1.01 20.14
CA GLU A 264 0.37 0.11 19.94
C GLU A 264 0.85 0.19 18.50
N GLU A 265 2.16 0.22 18.31
CA GLU A 265 2.75 0.13 16.97
C GLU A 265 2.60 -1.29 16.43
N LEU A 266 2.19 -1.40 15.17
CA LEU A 266 2.17 -2.65 14.42
C LEU A 266 3.24 -2.56 13.34
N ARG A 267 3.99 -3.64 13.12
CA ARG A 267 4.96 -3.75 12.04
C ARG A 267 4.63 -4.93 11.14
N LEU A 268 4.82 -4.72 9.85
CA LEU A 268 4.74 -5.77 8.84
C LEU A 268 6.14 -6.05 8.33
N LYS A 269 6.52 -7.32 8.33
CA LYS A 269 7.67 -7.80 7.56
C LYS A 269 7.16 -8.67 6.43
N MET A 270 7.84 -8.59 5.30
CA MET A 270 7.43 -9.25 4.08
C MET A 270 8.53 -10.19 3.64
N THR A 271 8.16 -11.42 3.30
CA THR A 271 9.09 -12.41 2.77
C THR A 271 8.62 -12.79 1.36
N PRO A 272 9.44 -12.52 0.32
CA PRO A 272 9.09 -12.84 -1.06
C PRO A 272 8.71 -14.32 -1.23
N PRO A 273 7.80 -14.64 -2.17
CA PRO A 273 7.54 -16.03 -2.52
C PRO A 273 8.83 -16.68 -3.04
N ARG A 274 9.08 -17.92 -2.65
CA ARG A 274 10.23 -18.70 -3.16
C ARG A 274 10.06 -18.88 -4.67
N ARG A 275 11.12 -18.70 -5.47
CA ARG A 275 11.04 -19.02 -6.90
C ARG A 275 10.90 -20.54 -7.06
N LEU A 276 10.12 -20.97 -8.05
CA LEU A 276 10.13 -22.35 -8.53
C LEU A 276 11.55 -22.61 -9.09
N GLY A 277 12.42 -23.21 -8.30
CA GLY A 277 13.85 -23.40 -8.61
C GLY A 277 14.79 -23.21 -7.43
N ASP A 278 14.36 -22.52 -6.36
CA ASP A 278 15.14 -22.31 -5.13
C ASP A 278 14.98 -23.46 -4.12
N LEU A 279 14.52 -24.65 -4.56
CA LEU A 279 14.60 -25.83 -3.70
C LEU A 279 16.09 -26.11 -3.47
N PRO A 280 16.55 -26.25 -2.22
CA PRO A 280 17.87 -26.80 -2.00
C PRO A 280 17.86 -28.18 -2.68
N GLY A 281 18.72 -28.36 -3.68
CA GLY A 281 19.08 -29.70 -4.11
C GLY A 281 19.55 -30.44 -2.86
N ASP A 282 18.93 -31.59 -2.59
CA ASP A 282 19.35 -32.49 -1.54
C ASP A 282 20.88 -32.68 -1.63
N ALA A 283 21.59 -32.19 -0.61
CA ALA A 283 22.98 -32.49 -0.34
C ALA A 283 23.05 -33.59 0.73
#